data_AF-A0A4V4HCJ2-F1
#
_entry.id   AF-A0A4V4HCJ2-F1
#
_cell.length_a   1.000
_cell.length_b   1.000
_cell.length_c   1.000
_cell.angle_alpha   90.00
_cell.angle_beta   90.00
_cell.angle_gamma   90.00
#
_symmetry.space_group_name_H-M   'P 1'
#
loop_
_entity.id
_entity.type
_entity.pdbx_description
1 polymer ?
#
loop_
_entity_poly.entity_id
_entity_poly.type
_entity_poly.pdbx_seq_one_letter_code
_entity_poly.pdbx_strand_id
1 'polypeptide(L)'
;PCSCPGLYIHWDVGPVSITYRFSLHDPTASTRAGYELRYCDMQRNAIYAGSFDCARVGFPNNGPCSHCSELVHKVQKVKEHASKPAEQIRHRHECCIKQLLETIEHYEKKIDGEHFKHLSTKRTLKRVSDRVSKYKEIISFAGKHQVPGVQRLLSTAVKNRWSKNKILKYCKLASKGKYHPKNYTQDDRDLAAYIYE
;
A
#
# COMPACT_ATOMS: atom_id res chain seq x y z
N PRO A 1 -57.02 -6.96 19.36
CA PRO A 1 -55.69 -7.49 18.93
C PRO A 1 -54.70 -6.33 18.71
N CYS A 2 -53.53 -6.39 19.35
CA CYS A 2 -52.48 -5.40 19.13
C CYS A 2 -51.77 -5.67 17.79
N SER A 3 -51.34 -4.62 17.10
CA SER A 3 -50.51 -4.75 15.89
C SER A 3 -49.17 -5.37 16.26
N CYS A 4 -48.68 -6.32 15.46
CA CYS A 4 -47.37 -6.96 15.69
C CYS A 4 -46.26 -5.90 15.57
N PRO A 5 -45.46 -5.63 16.62
CA PRO A 5 -44.39 -4.63 16.54
C PRO A 5 -43.18 -5.12 15.72
N GLY A 6 -43.06 -6.43 15.51
CA GLY A 6 -41.87 -7.06 14.95
C GLY A 6 -40.90 -7.51 16.05
N LEU A 7 -39.81 -8.14 15.62
CA LEU A 7 -38.78 -8.66 16.50
C LEU A 7 -37.88 -7.52 16.98
N TYR A 8 -37.86 -7.29 18.30
CA TYR A 8 -36.94 -6.36 18.96
C TYR A 8 -35.56 -7.00 19.10
N ILE A 9 -34.53 -6.29 18.68
CA ILE A 9 -33.14 -6.75 18.78
C ILE A 9 -32.25 -5.62 19.25
N HIS A 10 -31.61 -5.83 20.40
CA HIS A 10 -30.55 -4.95 20.86
C HIS A 10 -29.29 -5.12 20.00
N TRP A 11 -28.73 -4.00 19.56
CA TRP A 11 -27.62 -3.95 18.63
C TRP A 11 -26.33 -3.60 19.40
N ASP A 12 -25.59 -4.60 19.85
CA ASP A 12 -24.39 -4.44 20.70
C ASP A 12 -23.08 -4.27 19.91
N VAL A 13 -23.11 -4.27 18.57
CA VAL A 13 -21.93 -4.19 17.69
C VAL A 13 -21.32 -2.77 17.68
N GLY A 14 -22.07 -1.79 18.17
CA GLY A 14 -21.74 -0.37 18.15
C GLY A 14 -22.99 0.45 17.83
N PRO A 15 -22.88 1.76 17.56
CA PRO A 15 -24.04 2.57 17.20
C PRO A 15 -24.66 2.07 15.89
N VAL A 16 -25.98 1.81 15.90
CA VAL A 16 -26.76 1.32 14.75
C VAL A 16 -26.53 2.24 13.54
N SER A 17 -26.45 3.56 13.75
CA SER A 17 -26.23 4.56 12.69
C SER A 17 -24.99 4.32 11.83
N ILE A 18 -23.94 3.70 12.38
CA ILE A 18 -22.67 3.48 11.67
C ILE A 18 -22.34 2.01 11.44
N THR A 19 -22.84 1.12 12.30
CA THR A 19 -22.51 -0.32 12.25
C THR A 19 -23.59 -1.15 11.56
N TYR A 20 -24.84 -0.66 11.51
CA TYR A 20 -25.89 -1.34 10.77
C TYR A 20 -25.80 -1.05 9.28
N ARG A 21 -26.00 -2.08 8.46
CA ARG A 21 -25.96 -1.97 7.00
C ARG A 21 -27.35 -1.69 6.45
N PHE A 22 -27.73 -0.41 6.40
CA PHE A 22 -29.01 0.02 5.85
C PHE A 22 -29.20 -0.35 4.36
N SER A 23 -28.10 -0.45 3.60
CA SER A 23 -28.15 -0.84 2.18
C SER A 23 -28.71 -2.25 1.93
N LEU A 24 -28.79 -3.12 2.95
CA LEU A 24 -29.44 -4.44 2.83
C LEU A 24 -30.94 -4.38 2.54
N HIS A 25 -31.55 -3.21 2.77
CA HIS A 25 -32.98 -2.96 2.56
C HIS A 25 -33.25 -2.17 1.27
N ASP A 26 -32.21 -1.81 0.52
CA ASP A 26 -32.37 -1.21 -0.79
C ASP A 26 -32.96 -2.25 -1.76
N PRO A 27 -34.07 -1.96 -2.47
CA PRO A 27 -34.66 -2.88 -3.44
C PRO A 27 -33.69 -3.33 -4.54
N THR A 28 -32.69 -2.49 -4.86
CA THR A 28 -31.68 -2.71 -5.89
C THR A 28 -30.46 -3.50 -5.40
N ALA A 29 -30.35 -3.77 -4.09
CA ALA A 29 -29.23 -4.51 -3.54
C ALA A 29 -29.23 -5.98 -4.00
N SER A 30 -28.05 -6.47 -4.39
CA SER A 30 -27.81 -7.89 -4.74
C SER A 30 -28.01 -8.82 -3.54
N THR A 31 -27.63 -8.36 -2.35
CA THR A 31 -27.75 -9.08 -1.08
C THR A 31 -28.84 -8.43 -0.23
N ARG A 32 -29.89 -9.19 0.12
CA ARG A 32 -31.01 -8.73 0.96
C ARG A 32 -30.94 -9.29 2.36
N ALA A 33 -31.43 -8.54 3.34
CA ALA A 33 -31.46 -8.99 4.75
C ALA A 33 -32.39 -10.21 4.98
N GLY A 34 -33.37 -10.41 4.10
CA GLY A 34 -34.39 -11.46 4.25
C GLY A 34 -35.45 -11.15 5.31
N TYR A 35 -35.55 -9.88 5.72
CA TYR A 35 -36.57 -9.30 6.59
C TYR A 35 -36.75 -7.81 6.26
N GLU A 36 -37.87 -7.23 6.68
CA GLU A 36 -38.15 -5.80 6.60
C GLU A 36 -37.60 -5.09 7.85
N LEU A 37 -36.85 -4.00 7.67
CA LEU A 37 -36.51 -3.11 8.77
C LEU A 37 -37.64 -2.12 9.01
N ARG A 38 -38.36 -2.26 10.13
CA ARG A 38 -39.52 -1.41 10.42
C ARG A 38 -39.14 -0.09 11.07
N TYR A 39 -38.26 -0.18 12.06
CA TYR A 39 -37.84 0.98 12.83
C TYR A 39 -36.48 0.72 13.47
N CYS A 40 -35.67 1.77 13.58
CA CYS A 40 -34.42 1.79 14.32
C CYS A 40 -34.54 2.78 15.48
N ASP A 41 -34.36 2.28 16.69
CA ASP A 41 -34.25 3.11 17.88
C ASP A 41 -32.76 3.43 18.09
N MET A 42 -32.34 4.61 17.63
CA MET A 42 -30.95 5.05 17.75
C MET A 42 -30.57 5.37 19.21
N GLN A 43 -31.53 5.73 20.06
CA GLN A 43 -31.27 6.05 21.47
C GLN A 43 -31.05 4.78 22.29
N ARG A 44 -31.86 3.75 22.05
CA ARG A 44 -31.73 2.43 22.69
C ARG A 44 -30.79 1.49 21.95
N ASN A 45 -30.22 1.95 20.85
CA ASN A 45 -29.33 1.20 19.98
C ASN A 45 -29.94 -0.17 19.60
N ALA A 46 -31.15 -0.14 19.05
CA ALA A 46 -31.93 -1.33 18.77
C ALA A 46 -32.64 -1.23 17.42
N ILE A 47 -32.97 -2.39 16.85
CA ILE A 47 -33.73 -2.48 15.60
C ILE A 47 -34.99 -3.33 15.81
N TYR A 48 -36.02 -3.00 15.04
CA TYR A 48 -37.27 -3.76 14.95
C TYR A 48 -37.38 -4.38 13.55
N ALA A 49 -37.31 -5.70 13.49
CA ALA A 49 -37.38 -6.47 12.24
C ALA A 49 -38.77 -7.09 12.04
N GLY A 50 -39.34 -6.91 10.85
CA GLY A 50 -40.59 -7.51 10.42
C GLY A 50 -40.37 -8.65 9.43
N SER A 51 -41.14 -9.73 9.55
CA SER A 51 -41.19 -10.74 8.49
C SER A 51 -42.03 -10.20 7.34
N PHE A 52 -41.66 -10.52 6.10
CA PHE A 52 -42.50 -10.23 4.94
C PHE A 52 -43.85 -10.96 5.03
N ASP A 53 -43.87 -12.12 5.69
CA ASP A 53 -45.07 -12.92 5.97
C ASP A 53 -45.68 -12.60 7.35
N CYS A 54 -45.46 -11.38 7.86
CA CYS A 54 -45.97 -11.00 9.17
C CYS A 54 -47.51 -11.08 9.21
N ALA A 55 -48.04 -11.88 10.15
CA ALA A 55 -49.47 -12.00 10.42
C ALA A 55 -50.16 -10.69 10.87
N ARG A 56 -49.40 -9.60 11.07
CA ARG A 56 -49.83 -8.27 11.54
C ARG A 56 -50.49 -8.23 12.93
N VAL A 57 -50.79 -9.37 13.52
CA VAL A 57 -51.33 -9.51 14.88
C VAL A 57 -50.23 -9.96 15.82
N GLY A 58 -49.97 -9.18 16.87
CA GLY A 58 -49.00 -9.49 17.92
C GLY A 58 -49.61 -10.34 19.04
N PHE A 59 -48.75 -10.89 19.90
CA PHE A 59 -49.19 -11.58 21.12
C PHE A 59 -49.70 -10.58 22.17
N PRO A 60 -50.52 -11.00 23.16
CA PRO A 60 -51.10 -10.12 24.19
C PRO A 60 -50.09 -9.27 24.95
N ASN A 61 -48.84 -9.74 25.08
CA ASN A 61 -47.75 -9.04 25.77
C ASN A 61 -46.99 -8.05 24.86
N ASN A 62 -47.61 -7.58 23.78
CA ASN A 62 -46.97 -6.77 22.76
C ASN A 62 -45.74 -7.47 22.12
N GLY A 63 -45.80 -8.80 22.02
CA GLY A 63 -44.73 -9.63 21.46
C GLY A 63 -44.82 -9.77 19.94
N PRO A 64 -43.71 -10.11 19.26
CA PRO A 64 -43.71 -10.42 17.82
C PRO A 64 -44.58 -11.63 17.51
N CYS A 65 -45.22 -11.68 16.34
CA CYS A 65 -45.87 -12.91 15.86
C CYS A 65 -44.83 -14.03 15.60
N SER A 66 -45.31 -15.26 15.36
CA SER A 66 -44.45 -16.43 15.10
C SER A 66 -43.44 -16.17 13.96
N HIS A 67 -43.91 -15.69 12.81
CA HIS A 67 -43.05 -15.38 11.66
C HIS A 67 -41.99 -14.31 11.95
N CYS A 68 -42.32 -13.28 12.74
CA CYS A 68 -41.32 -12.28 13.15
C CYS A 68 -40.33 -12.85 14.16
N SER A 69 -40.79 -13.73 15.07
CA SER A 69 -39.94 -14.36 16.09
C SER A 69 -38.88 -15.27 15.46
N GLU A 70 -39.18 -15.90 14.33
CA GLU A 70 -38.24 -16.75 13.59
C GLU A 70 -37.07 -15.97 12.97
N LEU A 71 -37.15 -14.63 12.85
CA LEU A 71 -36.11 -13.82 12.20
C LEU A 71 -34.80 -13.70 12.99
N VAL A 72 -34.75 -14.18 14.23
CA VAL A 72 -33.57 -14.08 15.12
C VAL A 72 -32.29 -14.52 14.40
N HIS A 73 -32.32 -15.66 13.72
CA HIS A 73 -31.15 -16.19 13.01
C HIS A 73 -30.70 -15.32 11.83
N LYS A 74 -31.64 -14.69 11.10
CA LYS A 74 -31.31 -13.81 9.97
C LYS A 74 -30.63 -12.54 10.46
N VAL A 75 -31.18 -11.93 11.51
CA VAL A 75 -30.60 -10.71 12.07
C VAL A 75 -29.26 -11.01 12.74
N GLN A 76 -29.11 -12.17 13.38
CA GLN A 76 -27.85 -12.59 13.96
C GLN A 76 -26.74 -12.69 12.90
N LYS A 77 -27.03 -13.20 11.69
CA LYS A 77 -26.07 -13.20 10.57
C LYS A 77 -25.65 -11.78 10.16
N VAL A 78 -26.58 -10.83 10.11
CA VAL A 78 -26.28 -9.42 9.80
C VAL A 78 -25.40 -8.80 10.88
N LYS A 79 -25.69 -9.14 12.15
CA LYS A 79 -24.92 -8.71 13.33
C LYS A 79 -23.51 -9.27 13.34
N GLU A 80 -23.36 -10.56 13.05
CA GLU A 80 -22.06 -11.22 12.86
C GLU A 80 -21.25 -10.57 11.74
N HIS A 81 -21.90 -10.26 10.61
CA HIS A 81 -21.24 -9.56 9.51
C HIS A 81 -20.77 -8.15 9.91
N ALA A 82 -21.61 -7.38 10.61
CA ALA A 82 -21.25 -6.05 11.10
C ALA A 82 -20.11 -6.06 12.12
N SER A 83 -19.93 -7.19 12.83
CA SER A 83 -18.86 -7.37 13.82
C SER A 83 -17.51 -7.75 13.19
N LYS A 84 -17.50 -8.18 11.92
CA LYS A 84 -16.25 -8.54 11.24
C LYS A 84 -15.41 -7.29 10.96
N PRO A 85 -14.07 -7.39 11.07
CA PRO A 85 -13.19 -6.33 10.62
C PRO A 85 -13.32 -6.16 9.09
N ALA A 86 -13.14 -4.92 8.62
CA ALA A 86 -13.31 -4.59 7.20
C ALA A 86 -12.46 -5.47 6.25
N GLU A 87 -11.29 -5.91 6.70
CA GLU A 87 -10.36 -6.75 5.93
C GLU A 87 -10.89 -8.15 5.60
N GLN A 88 -11.81 -8.67 6.42
CA GLN A 88 -12.38 -10.01 6.24
C GLN A 88 -13.62 -10.02 5.33
N ILE A 89 -14.06 -8.85 4.86
CA ILE A 89 -15.26 -8.70 4.04
C ILE A 89 -14.83 -8.69 2.57
N ARG A 90 -15.26 -9.71 1.83
CA ARG A 90 -14.86 -9.91 0.43
C ARG A 90 -15.34 -8.78 -0.48
N HIS A 91 -16.55 -8.29 -0.24
CA HIS A 91 -17.22 -7.36 -1.14
C HIS A 91 -17.48 -6.03 -0.42
N ARG A 92 -16.89 -4.93 -0.91
CA ARG A 92 -16.99 -3.62 -0.24
C ARG A 92 -18.40 -3.03 -0.20
N HIS A 93 -19.25 -3.39 -1.16
CA HIS A 93 -20.67 -3.02 -1.12
C HIS A 93 -21.41 -3.72 0.03
N GLU A 94 -20.75 -4.65 0.71
CA GLU A 94 -21.25 -5.35 1.89
C GLU A 94 -20.84 -4.74 3.23
N CYS A 95 -20.02 -3.70 3.21
CA CYS A 95 -19.55 -3.03 4.41
C CYS A 95 -20.61 -2.08 4.99
N CYS A 96 -20.65 -1.97 6.31
CA CYS A 96 -21.29 -0.84 6.99
C CYS A 96 -20.39 0.41 6.94
N ILE A 97 -20.91 1.56 7.37
CA ILE A 97 -20.17 2.84 7.34
C ILE A 97 -18.86 2.73 8.13
N LYS A 98 -18.91 2.13 9.33
CA LYS A 98 -17.69 1.91 10.14
C LYS A 98 -16.63 1.13 9.37
N GLN A 99 -17.00 0.01 8.75
CA GLN A 99 -16.10 -0.84 7.97
C GLN A 99 -15.56 -0.11 6.72
N LEU A 100 -16.36 0.76 6.09
CA LEU A 100 -15.90 1.61 4.99
C LEU A 100 -14.87 2.64 5.44
N LEU A 101 -15.09 3.29 6.59
CA LEU A 101 -14.13 4.24 7.16
C LEU A 101 -12.80 3.56 7.52
N GLU A 102 -12.85 2.39 8.17
CA GLU A 102 -11.66 1.58 8.44
C GLU A 102 -10.91 1.21 7.15
N THR A 103 -11.65 0.89 6.08
CA THR A 103 -11.06 0.60 4.77
C THR A 103 -10.37 1.83 4.18
N ILE A 104 -10.98 3.01 4.29
CA ILE A 104 -10.39 4.27 3.80
C ILE A 104 -9.08 4.55 4.54
N GLU A 105 -9.09 4.51 5.88
CA GLU A 105 -7.90 4.76 6.70
C GLU A 105 -6.75 3.79 6.37
N HIS A 106 -7.06 2.50 6.14
CA HIS A 106 -6.08 1.52 5.70
C HIS A 106 -5.44 1.87 4.35
N TYR A 107 -6.26 2.30 3.39
CA TYR A 107 -5.76 2.68 2.07
C TYR A 107 -4.96 3.99 2.11
N GLU A 108 -5.35 4.96 2.94
CA GLU A 108 -4.56 6.18 3.16
C GLU A 108 -3.17 5.84 3.68
N LYS A 109 -3.08 5.00 4.73
CA LYS A 109 -1.79 4.53 5.25
C LYS A 109 -0.95 3.80 4.20
N LYS A 110 -1.58 2.99 3.34
CA LYS A 110 -0.89 2.31 2.24
C LYS A 110 -0.38 3.30 1.18
N ILE A 111 -1.18 4.29 0.82
CA ILE A 111 -0.79 5.34 -0.13
C ILE A 111 0.43 6.09 0.40
N ASP A 112 0.40 6.50 1.67
CA ASP A 112 1.52 7.19 2.31
C ASP A 112 2.79 6.33 2.33
N GLY A 113 2.65 5.03 2.64
CA GLY A 113 3.74 4.07 2.60
C GLY A 113 4.35 3.92 1.21
N GLU A 114 3.53 3.82 0.16
CA GLU A 114 3.99 3.75 -1.23
C GLU A 114 4.61 5.07 -1.72
N HIS A 115 4.07 6.21 -1.31
CA HIS A 115 4.65 7.53 -1.58
C HIS A 115 6.07 7.63 -1.00
N PHE A 116 6.27 7.18 0.24
CA PHE A 116 7.59 7.16 0.86
C PHE A 116 8.57 6.24 0.10
N LYS A 117 8.14 5.03 -0.27
CA LYS A 117 8.95 4.10 -1.09
C LYS A 117 9.31 4.71 -2.44
N HIS A 118 8.35 5.37 -3.10
CA HIS A 118 8.58 6.03 -4.38
C HIS A 118 9.64 7.14 -4.25
N LEU A 119 9.54 8.01 -3.24
CA LEU A 119 10.53 9.07 -2.99
C LEU A 119 11.92 8.51 -2.71
N SER A 120 12.03 7.45 -1.90
CA SER A 120 13.28 6.76 -1.63
C SER A 120 13.90 6.19 -2.91
N THR A 121 13.08 5.53 -3.73
CA THR A 121 13.48 4.96 -5.02
C THR A 121 13.95 6.03 -5.99
N LYS A 122 13.21 7.14 -6.10
CA LYS A 122 13.58 8.29 -6.94
C LYS A 122 14.92 8.90 -6.52
N ARG A 123 15.18 9.03 -5.22
CA ARG A 123 16.49 9.49 -4.70
C ARG A 123 17.61 8.51 -5.06
N THR A 124 17.37 7.21 -4.91
CA THR A 124 18.34 6.17 -5.25
C THR A 124 18.65 6.17 -6.75
N LEU A 125 17.62 6.24 -7.60
CA LEU A 125 17.76 6.30 -9.04
C LEU A 125 18.52 7.55 -9.48
N LYS A 126 18.23 8.72 -8.90
CA LYS A 126 18.99 9.94 -9.16
C LYS A 126 20.47 9.77 -8.81
N ARG A 127 20.78 9.22 -7.62
CA ARG A 127 22.16 8.96 -7.22
C ARG A 127 22.86 8.03 -8.20
N VAL A 128 22.21 6.94 -8.62
CA VAL A 128 22.75 5.98 -9.59
C VAL A 128 23.00 6.65 -10.95
N SER A 129 22.03 7.41 -11.46
CA SER A 129 22.16 8.22 -12.68
C SER A 129 23.36 9.16 -12.61
N ASP A 130 23.52 9.89 -11.50
CA ASP A 130 24.67 10.77 -11.28
C ASP A 130 25.99 9.99 -11.25
N ARG A 131 26.00 8.74 -10.76
CA ARG A 131 27.20 7.88 -10.83
C ARG A 131 27.52 7.51 -12.27
N VAL A 132 26.52 7.06 -13.03
CA VAL A 132 26.67 6.65 -14.43
C VAL A 132 27.15 7.83 -15.26
N SER A 133 26.56 9.01 -15.10
CA SER A 133 26.98 10.24 -15.80
C SER A 133 28.45 10.58 -15.54
N LYS A 134 28.91 10.51 -14.29
CA LYS A 134 30.33 10.75 -13.96
C LYS A 134 31.27 9.71 -14.55
N TYR A 135 30.88 8.43 -14.59
CA TYR A 135 31.71 7.41 -15.24
C TYR A 135 31.74 7.60 -16.76
N LYS A 136 30.62 7.96 -17.38
CA LYS A 136 30.57 8.35 -18.80
C LYS A 136 31.51 9.53 -19.08
N GLU A 137 31.55 10.54 -18.20
CA GLU A 137 32.47 11.67 -18.32
C GLU A 137 33.93 11.23 -18.27
N ILE A 138 34.31 10.36 -17.31
CA ILE A 138 35.67 9.82 -17.20
C ILE A 138 36.06 9.04 -18.45
N ILE A 139 35.19 8.14 -18.92
CA ILE A 139 35.43 7.31 -20.12
C ILE A 139 35.54 8.20 -21.37
N SER A 140 34.62 9.15 -21.54
CA SER A 140 34.64 10.10 -22.65
C SER A 140 35.90 10.97 -22.65
N PHE A 141 36.33 11.45 -21.48
CA PHE A 141 37.56 12.22 -21.35
C PHE A 141 38.78 11.39 -21.74
N ALA A 142 38.88 10.15 -21.24
CA ALA A 142 39.98 9.24 -21.54
C ALA A 142 39.99 8.78 -23.00
N GLY A 143 38.82 8.67 -23.66
CA GLY A 143 38.74 8.36 -25.09
C GLY A 143 39.12 9.54 -25.98
N LYS A 144 38.84 10.78 -25.57
CA LYS A 144 39.15 11.98 -26.35
C LYS A 144 40.59 12.49 -26.18
N HIS A 145 41.22 12.21 -25.05
CA HIS A 145 42.56 12.68 -24.74
C HIS A 145 43.48 11.49 -24.59
N GLN A 146 44.69 11.56 -25.18
CA GLN A 146 45.73 10.60 -24.85
C GLN A 146 46.16 10.84 -23.39
N VAL A 147 45.63 10.03 -22.49
CA VAL A 147 46.01 10.01 -21.08
C VAL A 147 47.11 8.96 -20.93
N PRO A 148 48.36 9.33 -20.62
CA PRO A 148 49.44 8.36 -20.46
C PRO A 148 49.16 7.43 -19.26
N GLY A 149 49.28 6.12 -19.47
CA GLY A 149 49.13 5.13 -18.40
C GLY A 149 47.75 5.11 -17.74
N VAL A 150 46.66 5.27 -18.50
CA VAL A 150 45.26 5.19 -17.97
C VAL A 150 45.05 3.96 -17.13
N GLN A 151 45.50 2.79 -17.61
CA GLN A 151 45.34 1.52 -16.90
C GLN A 151 45.98 1.58 -15.50
N ARG A 152 47.20 2.12 -15.39
CA ARG A 152 47.88 2.33 -14.10
C ARG A 152 47.18 3.33 -13.21
N LEU A 153 46.71 4.43 -13.79
CA LEU A 153 45.96 5.46 -13.06
C LEU A 153 44.67 4.88 -12.46
N LEU A 154 43.89 4.13 -13.25
CA LEU A 154 42.66 3.49 -12.80
C LEU A 154 42.95 2.38 -11.78
N SER A 155 43.99 1.58 -11.98
CA SER A 155 44.41 0.55 -11.01
C SER A 155 44.80 1.17 -9.67
N THR A 156 45.55 2.27 -9.70
CA THR A 156 45.92 3.07 -8.52
C THR A 156 44.69 3.68 -7.85
N ALA A 157 43.73 4.17 -8.65
CA ALA A 157 42.49 4.71 -8.15
C ALA A 157 41.64 3.66 -7.42
N VAL A 158 41.55 2.43 -7.96
CA VAL A 158 40.84 1.31 -7.33
C VAL A 158 41.53 0.91 -6.03
N LYS A 159 42.84 0.68 -6.05
CA LYS A 159 43.63 0.30 -4.86
C LYS A 159 43.49 1.31 -3.73
N ASN A 160 43.48 2.60 -4.06
CA ASN A 160 43.38 3.70 -3.09
C ASN A 160 41.95 4.23 -2.88
N ARG A 161 40.92 3.55 -3.41
CA ARG A 161 39.51 3.94 -3.30
C ARG A 161 39.25 5.42 -3.64
N TRP A 162 39.83 5.91 -4.72
CA TRP A 162 39.67 7.31 -5.14
C TRP A 162 38.23 7.65 -5.47
N SER A 163 37.81 8.88 -5.11
CA SER A 163 36.52 9.40 -5.54
C SER A 163 36.52 9.68 -7.05
N LYS A 164 35.36 9.59 -7.69
CA LYS A 164 35.21 9.83 -9.14
C LYS A 164 35.78 11.18 -9.59
N ASN A 165 35.54 12.23 -8.81
CA ASN A 165 36.08 13.57 -9.09
C ASN A 165 37.61 13.58 -9.01
N LYS A 166 38.19 12.82 -8.06
CA LYS A 166 39.64 12.65 -7.94
C LYS A 166 40.20 11.91 -9.15
N ILE A 167 39.57 10.82 -9.58
CA ILE A 167 39.95 10.09 -10.80
C ILE A 167 39.97 11.04 -12.00
N LEU A 168 38.88 11.77 -12.25
CA LEU A 168 38.80 12.73 -13.36
C LEU A 168 39.87 13.83 -13.25
N LYS A 169 40.13 14.36 -12.05
CA LYS A 169 41.19 15.34 -11.81
C LYS A 169 42.56 14.79 -12.20
N TYR A 170 42.89 13.57 -11.79
CA TYR A 170 44.17 12.95 -12.12
C TYR A 170 44.27 12.58 -13.60
N CYS A 171 43.17 12.17 -14.26
CA CYS A 171 43.16 12.01 -15.72
C CYS A 171 43.50 13.34 -16.43
N LYS A 172 42.92 14.46 -15.98
CA LYS A 172 43.21 15.80 -16.50
C LYS A 172 44.65 16.27 -16.24
N LEU A 173 45.25 15.85 -15.12
CA LEU A 173 46.65 16.15 -14.83
C LEU A 173 47.58 15.28 -15.67
N ALA A 174 47.27 14.00 -15.84
CA ALA A 174 48.03 13.07 -16.66
C ALA A 174 48.03 13.47 -18.14
N SER A 175 46.88 13.87 -18.69
CA SER A 175 46.79 14.36 -20.08
C SER A 175 47.63 15.61 -20.34
N LYS A 176 47.93 16.40 -19.29
CA LYS A 176 48.78 17.59 -19.36
C LYS A 176 50.25 17.30 -19.03
N GLY A 177 50.62 16.03 -18.84
CA GLY A 177 51.96 15.64 -18.39
C GLY A 177 52.31 16.08 -16.96
N LYS A 178 51.34 16.55 -16.17
CA LYS A 178 51.55 17.02 -14.79
C LYS A 178 51.43 15.91 -13.75
N TYR A 179 51.01 14.73 -14.17
CA TYR A 179 50.90 13.56 -13.31
C TYR A 179 51.36 12.31 -14.06
N HIS A 180 52.29 11.59 -13.46
CA HIS A 180 52.78 10.32 -13.98
C HIS A 180 52.39 9.21 -12.99
N PRO A 181 51.51 8.27 -13.39
CA PRO A 181 51.11 7.18 -12.52
C PRO A 181 52.33 6.29 -12.20
N LYS A 182 52.65 6.19 -10.91
CA LYS A 182 53.73 5.35 -10.39
C LYS A 182 53.25 3.89 -10.34
N ASN A 183 54.18 2.95 -10.55
CA ASN A 183 54.00 1.50 -10.66
C ASN A 183 53.68 1.01 -12.08
N TYR A 184 54.74 0.74 -12.86
CA TYR A 184 54.69 0.00 -14.12
C TYR A 184 54.26 -1.44 -13.85
N THR A 185 53.23 -1.91 -14.54
CA THR A 185 52.85 -3.33 -14.52
C THR A 185 53.91 -4.17 -15.26
N GLN A 186 53.86 -5.49 -15.11
CA GLN A 186 54.74 -6.37 -15.87
C GLN A 186 54.49 -6.17 -17.37
N ASP A 187 53.22 -6.07 -17.79
CA ASP A 187 52.86 -5.71 -19.17
C ASP A 187 53.49 -4.39 -19.64
N ASP A 188 53.55 -3.33 -18.81
CA ASP A 188 54.20 -2.07 -19.19
C ASP A 188 55.72 -2.26 -19.41
N ARG A 189 56.34 -3.19 -18.68
CA ARG A 189 57.78 -3.50 -18.80
C ARG A 189 58.05 -4.36 -20.04
N ASP A 190 57.20 -5.36 -20.27
CA ASP A 190 57.30 -6.26 -21.41
C ASP A 190 57.05 -5.48 -22.71
N LEU A 191 56.08 -4.55 -22.71
CA LEU A 191 55.84 -3.66 -23.85
C LEU A 191 57.02 -2.70 -24.10
N ALA A 192 57.65 -2.20 -23.03
CA ALA A 192 58.84 -1.35 -23.17
C ALA A 192 60.02 -2.15 -23.74
N ALA A 193 60.25 -3.38 -23.28
CA ALA A 193 61.28 -4.25 -23.84
C ALA A 193 61.08 -4.47 -25.35
N TYR A 194 59.83 -4.71 -25.77
CA TYR A 194 59.48 -4.94 -27.18
C TYR A 194 59.64 -3.71 -28.10
N ILE A 195 59.63 -2.49 -27.55
CA ILE A 195 59.76 -1.24 -28.32
C ILE A 195 61.23 -0.79 -28.44
N TYR A 196 62.08 -1.20 -27.49
CA TYR A 196 63.48 -0.79 -27.40
C TYR A 196 64.49 -1.86 -27.83
N GLU A 197 64.03 -3.08 -28.14
CA GLU A 197 64.75 -4.09 -28.94
C GLU A 197 64.50 -3.89 -30.44
#